data_AF-A0A5C7FQ04-F1
#
_entry.id   AF-A0A5C7FQ04-F1
#
_cell.length_a   1.000
_cell.length_b   1.000
_cell.length_c   1.000
_cell.angle_alpha   90.00
_cell.angle_beta   90.00
_cell.angle_gamma   90.00
#
_symmetry.space_group_name_H-M   'P 1'
#
loop_
_entity.id
_entity.type
_entity.pdbx_description
1 polymer ?
#
loop_
_entity_poly.entity_id
_entity_poly.type
_entity_poly.pdbx_seq_one_letter_code
_entity_poly.pdbx_strand_id
1 'polypeptide(L)'
;MPDSAKMRAAHLNAATPMPLPGMPALDLSLAFPAALRPAVAAVTAGAAWRPEGLHYTYQVTLEGETLTIPVRLYFNPGLPLDDAGRSVTERGIASCLGTRHHDGHVREACLARLLAAPQGWMAPFIVHLVGEYVIEIVQRVETALPELDPDMRAALAGFVRENPAYLDTIERRTVSYRFRGGPPPQLDYPGKRVIACLRALGRKA
;
A
#
# COMPACT_ATOMS: atom_id res chain seq x y z
N MET A 1 -20.62 -37.19 11.05
CA MET A 1 -20.09 -35.98 11.71
C MET A 1 -19.90 -34.91 10.65
N PRO A 2 -20.63 -33.79 10.68
CA PRO A 2 -20.46 -32.75 9.67
C PRO A 2 -19.18 -31.96 9.92
N ASP A 3 -18.54 -31.63 8.82
CA ASP A 3 -17.26 -30.93 8.68
C ASP A 3 -17.25 -29.55 9.35
N SER A 4 -16.46 -29.43 10.42
CA SER A 4 -16.28 -28.23 11.26
C SER A 4 -15.72 -27.03 10.49
N ALA A 5 -15.19 -27.23 9.27
CA ALA A 5 -14.76 -26.14 8.39
C ALA A 5 -15.94 -25.42 7.72
N LYS A 6 -17.08 -26.09 7.48
CA LYS A 6 -18.24 -25.49 6.79
C LYS A 6 -19.14 -24.66 7.70
N MET A 7 -19.08 -24.85 9.02
CA MET A 7 -19.86 -24.01 9.96
C MET A 7 -19.24 -22.64 10.25
N ARG A 8 -17.93 -22.44 9.98
CA ARG A 8 -17.28 -21.13 10.21
C ARG A 8 -17.48 -20.13 9.06
N ALA A 9 -17.84 -20.61 7.86
CA ALA A 9 -18.08 -19.75 6.70
C ALA A 9 -19.48 -19.09 6.69
N ALA A 10 -20.41 -19.55 7.52
CA ALA A 10 -21.81 -19.10 7.49
C ALA A 10 -22.15 -17.98 8.51
N HIS A 11 -21.20 -17.53 9.33
CA HIS A 11 -21.46 -16.50 10.37
C HIS A 11 -20.79 -15.15 10.12
N LEU A 12 -20.12 -14.97 8.97
CA LEU A 12 -19.49 -13.69 8.59
C LEU A 12 -20.35 -12.83 7.67
N ASN A 13 -21.54 -13.30 7.28
CA ASN A 13 -22.54 -12.50 6.57
C ASN A 13 -23.68 -12.13 7.53
N ALA A 14 -23.58 -10.95 8.13
CA ALA A 14 -24.65 -10.14 8.74
C ALA A 14 -24.22 -9.52 10.09
N ALA A 15 -23.19 -8.69 10.06
CA ALA A 15 -23.07 -7.59 11.01
C ALA A 15 -22.21 -6.53 10.37
N THR A 16 -22.84 -5.47 9.84
CA THR A 16 -22.14 -4.20 9.58
C THR A 16 -21.44 -3.82 10.88
N PRO A 17 -20.10 -3.77 10.96
CA PRO A 17 -19.46 -3.39 12.21
C PRO A 17 -19.83 -1.95 12.49
N MET A 18 -20.51 -1.74 13.63
CA MET A 18 -20.77 -0.39 14.11
C MET A 18 -19.41 0.30 14.33
N PRO A 19 -19.21 1.53 13.82
CA PRO A 19 -18.01 2.29 14.14
C PRO A 19 -17.93 2.49 15.66
N LEU A 20 -16.76 2.20 16.24
CA LEU A 20 -16.52 2.51 17.65
C LEU A 20 -16.64 4.04 17.84
N PRO A 21 -17.44 4.52 18.80
CA PRO A 21 -17.65 5.95 18.99
C PRO A 21 -16.34 6.64 19.39
N GLY A 22 -15.94 7.66 18.63
CA GLY A 22 -14.91 8.63 19.05
C GLY A 22 -13.65 8.75 18.20
N MET A 23 -13.44 7.90 17.18
CA MET A 23 -12.33 8.11 16.22
C MET A 23 -12.81 9.01 15.07
N PRO A 24 -12.06 10.07 14.71
CA PRO A 24 -12.40 10.89 13.55
C PRO A 24 -12.43 10.03 12.29
N ALA A 25 -13.31 10.37 11.35
CA ALA A 25 -13.34 9.71 10.06
C ALA A 25 -11.98 9.84 9.36
N LEU A 26 -11.49 8.75 8.78
CA LEU A 26 -10.26 8.78 7.98
C LEU A 26 -10.49 9.59 6.72
N ASP A 27 -9.82 10.73 6.60
CA ASP A 27 -9.76 11.48 5.35
C ASP A 27 -8.69 10.87 4.43
N LEU A 28 -9.16 10.08 3.45
CA LEU A 28 -8.29 9.41 2.48
C LEU A 28 -7.56 10.40 1.54
N SER A 29 -8.06 11.63 1.41
CA SER A 29 -7.40 12.65 0.58
C SER A 29 -6.03 13.05 1.13
N LEU A 30 -5.83 12.94 2.45
CA LEU A 30 -4.55 13.23 3.11
C LEU A 30 -3.45 12.21 2.77
N ALA A 31 -3.80 11.06 2.18
CA ALA A 31 -2.82 10.08 1.72
C ALA A 31 -2.13 10.50 0.41
N PHE A 32 -2.54 11.60 -0.20
CA PHE A 32 -2.07 12.07 -1.50
C PHE A 32 -1.68 13.56 -1.47
N PRO A 33 -0.79 14.00 -2.38
CA PRO A 33 -0.49 15.41 -2.59
C PRO A 33 -1.74 16.28 -2.73
N ALA A 34 -1.66 17.53 -2.29
CA ALA A 34 -2.78 18.47 -2.28
C ALA A 34 -3.47 18.59 -3.65
N ALA A 35 -2.68 18.57 -4.73
CA ALA A 35 -3.18 18.64 -6.10
C ALA A 35 -4.13 17.49 -6.49
N LEU A 36 -3.99 16.32 -5.85
CA LEU A 36 -4.82 15.14 -6.14
C LEU A 36 -6.06 15.02 -5.25
N ARG A 37 -6.15 15.79 -4.16
CA ARG A 37 -7.25 15.67 -3.18
C ARG A 37 -8.66 15.77 -3.81
N PRO A 38 -8.93 16.66 -4.80
CA PRO A 38 -10.23 16.67 -5.46
C PRO A 38 -10.57 15.35 -6.18
N ALA A 39 -9.58 14.76 -6.86
CA ALA A 39 -9.75 13.47 -7.53
C ALA A 39 -9.92 12.33 -6.51
N VAL A 40 -9.20 12.37 -5.37
CA VAL A 40 -9.39 11.38 -4.30
C VAL A 40 -10.79 11.47 -3.71
N ALA A 41 -11.29 12.68 -3.47
CA ALA A 41 -12.66 12.89 -3.01
C ALA A 41 -13.67 12.35 -4.03
N ALA A 42 -13.45 12.55 -5.34
CA ALA A 42 -14.30 11.97 -6.38
C ALA A 42 -14.31 10.43 -6.36
N VAL A 43 -13.13 9.80 -6.26
CA VAL A 43 -13.00 8.33 -6.18
C VAL A 43 -13.67 7.77 -4.93
N THR A 44 -13.55 8.46 -3.80
CA THR A 44 -13.95 7.96 -2.46
C THR A 44 -15.30 8.50 -1.97
N ALA A 45 -16.01 9.29 -2.79
CA ALA A 45 -17.32 9.86 -2.44
C ALA A 45 -18.40 8.79 -2.17
N GLY A 46 -18.29 7.62 -2.83
CA GLY A 46 -19.22 6.52 -2.66
C GLY A 46 -19.12 5.88 -1.27
N ALA A 47 -20.27 5.53 -0.66
CA ALA A 47 -20.31 4.87 0.66
C ALA A 47 -19.49 3.57 0.73
N ALA A 48 -19.25 2.92 -0.41
CA ALA A 48 -18.46 1.70 -0.52
C ALA A 48 -16.96 1.90 -0.19
N TRP A 49 -16.42 3.12 -0.31
CA TRP A 49 -15.03 3.45 0.02
C TRP A 49 -14.81 3.80 1.50
N ARG A 50 -15.85 3.78 2.34
CA ARG A 50 -15.73 4.09 3.77
C ARG A 50 -15.08 2.90 4.50
N PRO A 51 -13.81 3.01 4.94
CA PRO A 51 -13.16 1.92 5.62
C PRO A 51 -13.71 1.77 7.04
N GLU A 52 -13.89 0.52 7.48
CA GLU A 52 -14.52 0.21 8.76
C GLU A 52 -13.63 0.50 9.99
N GLY A 53 -14.26 0.93 11.09
CA GLY A 53 -13.83 0.73 12.48
C GLY A 53 -12.58 1.50 12.95
N LEU A 54 -11.39 0.95 12.68
CA LEU A 54 -10.12 1.38 13.25
C LEU A 54 -9.04 1.41 12.17
N HIS A 55 -8.40 2.56 12.03
CA HIS A 55 -7.32 2.76 11.08
C HIS A 55 -6.09 3.28 11.81
N TYR A 56 -4.94 2.64 11.55
CA TYR A 56 -3.65 3.21 11.87
C TYR A 56 -3.15 3.95 10.65
N THR A 57 -2.49 5.07 10.87
CA THR A 57 -1.83 5.83 9.81
C THR A 57 -0.34 5.92 10.08
N TYR A 58 0.40 6.23 9.03
CA TYR A 58 1.79 6.63 9.13
C TYR A 58 1.98 7.87 8.27
N GLN A 59 2.99 8.66 8.61
CA GLN A 59 3.32 9.89 7.89
C GLN A 59 4.61 9.73 7.12
N VAL A 60 4.61 10.31 5.93
CA VAL A 60 5.78 10.41 5.05
C VAL A 60 5.75 11.77 4.37
N THR A 61 6.91 12.23 3.93
CA THR A 61 7.05 13.42 3.09
C THR A 61 7.10 13.01 1.63
N LEU A 62 6.48 13.76 0.74
CA LEU A 62 6.63 13.60 -0.70
C LEU A 62 6.64 14.98 -1.34
N GLU A 63 7.75 15.35 -1.99
CA GLU A 63 7.93 16.65 -2.63
C GLU A 63 7.68 17.82 -1.65
N GLY A 64 8.14 17.67 -0.41
CA GLY A 64 7.91 18.61 0.69
C GLY A 64 6.51 18.58 1.32
N GLU A 65 5.55 17.81 0.80
CA GLU A 65 4.21 17.65 1.39
C GLU A 65 4.17 16.49 2.39
N THR A 66 3.54 16.70 3.56
CA THR A 66 3.28 15.60 4.51
C THR A 66 2.02 14.83 4.11
N LEU A 67 2.18 13.55 3.81
CA LEU A 67 1.09 12.62 3.53
C LEU A 67 0.77 11.79 4.77
N THR A 68 -0.51 11.57 5.03
CA THR A 68 -1.00 10.67 6.09
C THR A 68 -1.66 9.47 5.45
N ILE A 69 -0.95 8.34 5.41
CA ILE A 69 -1.37 7.15 4.66
C ILE A 69 -1.89 6.08 5.64
N PRO A 70 -3.06 5.47 5.38
CA PRO A 70 -3.52 4.34 6.19
C PRO A 70 -2.63 3.13 6.02
N VAL A 71 -2.37 2.41 7.11
CA VAL A 71 -1.67 1.13 7.10
C VAL A 71 -2.52 0.04 6.45
N ARG A 72 -3.82 0.04 6.73
CA ARG A 72 -4.76 -1.01 6.29
C ARG A 72 -6.14 -0.42 6.05
N LEU A 73 -6.81 -0.88 4.99
CA LEU A 73 -8.17 -0.52 4.62
C LEU A 73 -9.03 -1.77 4.43
N TYR A 74 -10.31 -1.64 4.81
CA TYR A 74 -11.33 -2.68 4.71
C TYR A 74 -12.47 -2.14 3.87
N PHE A 75 -12.58 -2.63 2.63
CA PHE A 75 -13.64 -2.26 1.69
C PHE A 75 -13.83 -3.41 0.68
N ASN A 76 -14.80 -3.28 -0.25
CA ASN A 76 -15.04 -4.33 -1.24
C ASN A 76 -13.86 -4.46 -2.23
N PRO A 77 -13.31 -5.67 -2.45
CA PRO A 77 -12.12 -5.89 -3.29
C PRO A 77 -12.28 -5.47 -4.75
N GLY A 78 -13.52 -5.39 -5.27
CA GLY A 78 -13.80 -4.94 -6.63
C GLY A 78 -13.65 -3.42 -6.82
N LEU A 79 -13.75 -2.62 -5.76
CA LEU A 79 -13.69 -1.15 -5.86
C LEU A 79 -12.39 -0.61 -6.45
N PRO A 80 -11.18 -1.04 -6.02
CA PRO A 80 -9.93 -0.58 -6.61
C PRO A 80 -9.67 -1.15 -8.01
N LEU A 81 -10.39 -2.21 -8.39
CA LEU A 81 -10.21 -2.90 -9.68
C LEU A 81 -11.24 -2.47 -10.74
N ASP A 82 -12.29 -1.75 -10.34
CA ASP A 82 -13.27 -1.18 -11.25
C ASP A 82 -12.71 0.07 -11.96
N ASP A 83 -12.73 0.05 -13.28
CA ASP A 83 -12.23 1.15 -14.11
C ASP A 83 -13.33 1.98 -14.75
N ALA A 84 -14.58 1.55 -14.63
CA ALA A 84 -15.69 2.16 -15.33
C ALA A 84 -15.80 3.66 -14.97
N GLY A 85 -15.70 4.51 -15.99
CA GLY A 85 -15.83 5.96 -15.86
C GLY A 85 -14.66 6.68 -15.17
N ARG A 86 -13.55 6.00 -14.84
CA ARG A 86 -12.38 6.62 -14.17
C ARG A 86 -11.33 7.07 -15.16
N SER A 87 -10.79 8.27 -14.95
CA SER A 87 -9.56 8.77 -15.59
C SER A 87 -8.33 7.96 -15.18
N VAL A 88 -7.21 8.16 -15.88
CA VAL A 88 -5.92 7.52 -15.54
C VAL A 88 -5.51 7.82 -14.08
N THR A 89 -5.65 9.08 -13.67
CA THR A 89 -5.35 9.53 -12.30
C THR A 89 -6.23 8.85 -11.27
N GLU A 90 -7.54 8.77 -11.51
CA GLU A 90 -8.49 8.14 -10.59
C GLU A 90 -8.26 6.63 -10.47
N ARG A 91 -7.91 5.93 -11.56
CA ARG A 91 -7.50 4.52 -11.51
C ARG A 91 -6.23 4.32 -10.70
N GLY A 92 -5.27 5.24 -10.83
CA GLY A 92 -4.05 5.23 -10.04
C GLY A 92 -4.31 5.45 -8.54
N ILE A 93 -5.19 6.40 -8.20
CA ILE A 93 -5.62 6.67 -6.81
C ILE A 93 -6.29 5.43 -6.23
N ALA A 94 -7.24 4.84 -6.95
CA ALA A 94 -7.94 3.64 -6.53
C ALA A 94 -6.98 2.46 -6.31
N SER A 95 -6.00 2.27 -7.20
CA SER A 95 -4.96 1.26 -7.06
C SER A 95 -4.06 1.52 -5.84
N CYS A 96 -3.66 2.78 -5.59
CA CYS A 96 -2.89 3.15 -4.39
C CYS A 96 -3.63 2.80 -3.10
N LEU A 97 -4.92 3.14 -3.00
CA LEU A 97 -5.75 2.72 -1.88
C LEU A 97 -5.90 1.18 -1.80
N GLY A 98 -6.01 0.53 -2.95
CA GLY A 98 -6.02 -0.94 -3.08
C GLY A 98 -4.76 -1.62 -2.55
N THR A 99 -3.59 -0.98 -2.65
CA THR A 99 -2.36 -1.50 -2.03
C THR A 99 -2.37 -1.48 -0.50
N ARG A 100 -3.36 -0.84 0.13
CA ARG A 100 -3.61 -0.88 1.59
C ARG A 100 -4.74 -1.84 1.96
N HIS A 101 -5.34 -2.52 0.98
CA HIS A 101 -6.42 -3.46 1.25
C HIS A 101 -5.96 -4.62 2.13
N HIS A 102 -6.89 -5.24 2.86
CA HIS A 102 -6.53 -6.31 3.77
C HIS A 102 -6.16 -7.63 3.07
N ASP A 103 -6.81 -7.92 1.95
CA ASP A 103 -6.46 -9.06 1.12
C ASP A 103 -5.11 -8.86 0.41
N GLY A 104 -4.21 -9.85 0.49
CA GLY A 104 -2.94 -9.87 -0.23
C GLY A 104 -3.11 -9.93 -1.75
N HIS A 105 -4.12 -10.63 -2.26
CA HIS A 105 -4.38 -10.75 -3.69
C HIS A 105 -4.81 -9.41 -4.31
N VAL A 106 -5.64 -8.65 -3.60
CA VAL A 106 -6.05 -7.30 -4.02
C VAL A 106 -4.84 -6.36 -4.05
N ARG A 107 -3.99 -6.42 -3.01
CA ARG A 107 -2.77 -5.60 -2.96
C ARG A 107 -1.82 -5.92 -4.11
N GLU A 108 -1.59 -7.20 -4.41
CA GLU A 108 -0.75 -7.62 -5.52
C GLU A 108 -1.33 -7.18 -6.87
N ALA A 109 -2.63 -7.37 -7.08
CA ALA A 109 -3.31 -6.93 -8.30
C ALA A 109 -3.18 -5.41 -8.48
N CYS A 110 -3.40 -4.63 -7.43
CA CYS A 110 -3.25 -3.17 -7.47
C CYS A 110 -1.80 -2.74 -7.69
N LEU A 111 -0.82 -3.42 -7.07
CA LEU A 111 0.60 -3.17 -7.32
C LEU A 111 0.94 -3.40 -8.80
N ALA A 112 0.45 -4.48 -9.42
CA ALA A 112 0.68 -4.73 -10.84
C ALA A 112 0.17 -3.58 -11.71
N ARG A 113 -0.96 -2.96 -11.35
CA ARG A 113 -1.51 -1.78 -12.03
C ARG A 113 -0.65 -0.53 -11.82
N LEU A 114 -0.15 -0.30 -10.60
CA LEU A 114 0.77 0.81 -10.32
C LEU A 114 2.07 0.67 -11.12
N LEU A 115 2.62 -0.55 -11.21
CA LEU A 115 3.87 -0.80 -11.94
C LEU A 115 3.70 -0.73 -13.47
N ALA A 116 2.49 -0.95 -13.98
CA ALA A 116 2.20 -0.85 -15.42
C ALA A 116 2.05 0.60 -15.91
N ALA A 117 1.70 1.53 -15.03
CA ALA A 117 1.55 2.96 -15.35
C ALA A 117 1.99 3.82 -14.16
N PRO A 118 3.29 3.78 -13.80
CA PRO A 118 3.80 4.45 -12.62
C PRO A 118 3.69 5.97 -12.74
N GLN A 119 3.42 6.61 -11.61
CA GLN A 119 3.44 8.06 -11.47
C GLN A 119 4.18 8.39 -10.18
N GLY A 120 4.94 9.49 -10.16
CA GLY A 120 5.85 9.79 -9.04
C GLY A 120 5.18 9.78 -7.66
N TRP A 121 3.94 10.27 -7.58
CA TRP A 121 3.14 10.28 -6.36
C TRP A 121 2.72 8.90 -5.82
N MET A 122 2.97 7.83 -6.58
CA MET A 122 2.74 6.44 -6.17
C MET A 122 3.90 5.86 -5.33
N ALA A 123 5.06 6.54 -5.28
CA ALA A 123 6.26 6.07 -4.60
C ALA A 123 6.02 5.62 -3.14
N PRO A 124 5.30 6.37 -2.27
CA PRO A 124 5.03 5.93 -0.90
C PRO A 124 4.30 4.59 -0.81
N PHE A 125 3.35 4.37 -1.73
CA PHE A 125 2.50 3.17 -1.74
C PHE A 125 3.29 1.94 -2.15
N ILE A 126 4.16 2.07 -3.16
CA ILE A 126 5.06 1.01 -3.63
C ILE A 126 6.09 0.67 -2.55
N VAL A 127 6.76 1.67 -1.96
CA VAL A 127 7.82 1.44 -0.96
C VAL A 127 7.28 0.78 0.31
N HIS A 128 6.07 1.15 0.77
CA HIS A 128 5.49 0.53 1.95
C HIS A 128 5.29 -0.98 1.81
N LEU A 129 4.95 -1.47 0.61
CA LEU A 129 4.71 -2.90 0.34
C LEU A 129 5.95 -3.76 0.60
N VAL A 130 7.15 -3.17 0.51
CA VAL A 130 8.43 -3.85 0.77
C VAL A 130 8.56 -4.26 2.25
N GLY A 131 7.90 -3.52 3.14
CA GLY A 131 7.86 -3.79 4.57
C GLY A 131 6.70 -4.69 4.99
N GLU A 132 5.90 -5.17 4.05
CA GLU A 132 4.78 -6.06 4.31
C GLU A 132 5.18 -7.54 4.18
N TYR A 133 4.37 -8.41 4.78
CA TYR A 133 4.70 -9.82 5.02
C TYR A 133 4.47 -10.75 3.82
N VAL A 134 4.07 -10.23 2.66
CA VAL A 134 3.74 -11.05 1.48
C VAL A 134 4.93 -11.04 0.53
N ILE A 135 5.72 -12.12 0.55
CA ILE A 135 7.00 -12.19 -0.17
C ILE A 135 6.81 -12.04 -1.69
N GLU A 136 5.70 -12.51 -2.24
CA GLU A 136 5.34 -12.41 -3.65
C GLU A 136 5.19 -10.95 -4.10
N ILE A 137 4.60 -10.11 -3.24
CA ILE A 137 4.49 -8.66 -3.50
C ILE A 137 5.88 -8.02 -3.51
N VAL A 138 6.74 -8.39 -2.56
CA VAL A 138 8.10 -7.85 -2.47
C VAL A 138 8.93 -8.26 -3.68
N GLN A 139 8.84 -9.52 -4.11
CA GLN A 139 9.49 -10.03 -5.32
C GLN A 139 9.00 -9.32 -6.58
N ARG A 140 7.71 -8.99 -6.65
CA ARG A 140 7.15 -8.21 -7.77
C ARG A 140 7.75 -6.80 -7.83
N VAL A 141 7.89 -6.12 -6.69
CA VAL A 141 8.59 -4.83 -6.63
C VAL A 141 10.05 -4.98 -7.06
N GLU A 142 10.74 -6.01 -6.55
CA GLU A 142 12.13 -6.29 -6.88
C GLU A 142 12.36 -6.44 -8.38
N THR A 143 11.55 -7.29 -9.03
CA THR A 143 11.66 -7.55 -10.47
C THR A 143 11.36 -6.30 -11.30
N ALA A 144 10.45 -5.44 -10.84
CA ALA A 144 10.05 -4.24 -11.58
C ALA A 144 11.04 -3.08 -11.45
N LEU A 145 11.74 -2.94 -10.31
CA LEU A 145 12.61 -1.80 -10.02
C LEU A 145 13.66 -1.46 -11.10
N PRO A 146 14.35 -2.43 -11.73
CA PRO A 146 15.31 -2.16 -12.80
C PRO A 146 14.65 -1.61 -14.09
N GLU A 147 13.41 -1.99 -14.34
CA GLU A 147 12.66 -1.69 -15.58
C GLU A 147 11.82 -0.42 -15.48
N LEU A 148 11.71 0.18 -14.29
CA LEU A 148 11.01 1.46 -14.12
C LEU A 148 11.65 2.55 -14.97
N ASP A 149 10.81 3.38 -15.57
CA ASP A 149 11.27 4.53 -16.33
C ASP A 149 12.09 5.52 -15.46
N PRO A 150 12.93 6.37 -16.08
CA PRO A 150 13.76 7.32 -15.35
C PRO A 150 13.00 8.26 -14.42
N ASP A 151 11.79 8.68 -14.79
CA ASP A 151 11.00 9.64 -14.01
C ASP A 151 10.50 9.00 -12.72
N MET A 152 10.00 7.77 -12.79
CA MET A 152 9.61 7.01 -11.60
C MET A 152 10.82 6.68 -10.71
N ARG A 153 11.98 6.37 -11.30
CA ARG A 153 13.21 6.14 -10.54
C ARG A 153 13.68 7.42 -9.82
N ALA A 154 13.54 8.58 -10.46
CA ALA A 154 13.81 9.87 -9.85
C ALA A 154 12.82 10.18 -8.71
N ALA A 155 11.53 9.88 -8.89
CA ALA A 155 10.53 10.03 -7.82
C ALA A 155 10.82 9.13 -6.61
N LEU A 156 11.19 7.86 -6.85
CA LEU A 156 11.64 6.95 -5.78
C LEU A 156 12.88 7.49 -5.07
N ALA A 157 13.87 8.02 -5.81
CA ALA A 157 15.07 8.61 -5.22
C ALA A 157 14.74 9.84 -4.35
N GLY A 158 13.88 10.74 -4.84
CA GLY A 158 13.37 11.89 -4.09
C GLY A 158 12.69 11.47 -2.80
N PHE A 159 11.71 10.58 -2.89
CA PHE A 159 10.99 10.03 -1.74
C PHE A 159 11.94 9.39 -0.72
N VAL A 160 12.93 8.62 -1.17
CA VAL A 160 13.91 7.98 -0.29
C VAL A 160 14.75 9.01 0.49
N ARG A 161 15.18 10.10 -0.16
CA ARG A 161 15.96 11.17 0.49
C ARG A 161 15.15 11.92 1.54
N GLU A 162 13.87 12.14 1.28
CA GLU A 162 12.97 12.85 2.21
C GLU A 162 12.58 12.00 3.43
N ASN A 163 12.70 10.67 3.35
CA ASN A 163 12.14 9.75 4.36
C ASN A 163 13.13 8.70 4.91
N PRO A 164 14.35 9.06 5.33
CA PRO A 164 15.35 8.08 5.77
C PRO A 164 14.88 7.22 6.95
N ALA A 165 14.28 7.83 7.98
CA ALA A 165 13.78 7.11 9.16
C ALA A 165 12.61 6.16 8.85
N TYR A 166 11.82 6.50 7.83
CA TYR A 166 10.76 5.62 7.34
C TYR A 166 11.35 4.41 6.62
N LEU A 167 12.39 4.57 5.78
CA LEU A 167 13.10 3.42 5.20
C LEU A 167 13.72 2.52 6.27
N ASP A 168 14.33 3.08 7.32
CA ASP A 168 14.85 2.29 8.44
C ASP A 168 13.72 1.47 9.11
N THR A 169 12.50 2.01 9.12
CA THR A 169 11.32 1.29 9.63
C THR A 169 10.88 0.17 8.71
N ILE A 170 10.83 0.40 7.40
CA ILE A 170 10.51 -0.64 6.41
C ILE A 170 11.54 -1.76 6.47
N GLU A 171 12.84 -1.43 6.52
CA GLU A 171 13.93 -2.41 6.62
C GLU A 171 13.84 -3.27 7.89
N ARG A 172 13.49 -2.68 9.04
CA ARG A 172 13.26 -3.46 10.26
C ARG A 172 12.09 -4.41 10.15
N ARG A 173 10.99 -4.02 9.48
CA ARG A 173 9.81 -4.87 9.27
C ARG A 173 10.12 -6.07 8.39
N THR A 174 10.92 -5.86 7.34
CA THR A 174 11.48 -6.90 6.48
C THR A 174 12.23 -7.99 7.27
N VAL A 175 12.91 -7.63 8.37
CA VAL A 175 13.66 -8.57 9.23
C VAL A 175 12.77 -9.22 10.32
N SER A 176 11.73 -8.52 10.75
CA SER A 176 10.95 -8.88 11.95
C SER A 176 9.95 -10.02 11.77
N TYR A 177 9.60 -10.42 10.54
CA TYR A 177 8.62 -11.50 10.34
C TYR A 177 9.27 -12.88 10.33
N ARG A 178 9.45 -13.37 11.56
CA ARG A 178 9.64 -14.77 11.88
C ARG A 178 8.30 -15.49 11.69
N PHE A 179 8.10 -16.20 10.58
CA PHE A 179 7.03 -17.21 10.54
C PHE A 179 7.31 -18.20 11.69
N ARG A 180 6.34 -18.40 12.60
CA ARG A 180 6.45 -19.22 13.82
C ARG A 180 7.38 -20.44 13.61
N GLY A 181 8.59 -20.38 14.15
CA GLY A 181 9.53 -21.50 14.18
C GLY A 181 10.54 -21.61 13.03
N GLY A 182 10.55 -20.70 12.05
CA GLY A 182 11.52 -20.73 10.94
C GLY A 182 12.88 -20.08 11.27
N PRO A 183 13.95 -20.43 10.53
CA PRO A 183 15.24 -19.76 10.62
C PRO A 183 15.12 -18.26 10.29
N PRO A 184 16.05 -17.41 10.76
CA PRO A 184 16.02 -15.98 10.47
C PRO A 184 15.96 -15.72 8.95
N PRO A 185 15.29 -14.64 8.49
CA PRO A 185 15.34 -14.24 7.09
C PRO A 185 16.81 -14.14 6.67
N GLN A 186 17.17 -14.91 5.65
CA GLN A 186 18.54 -14.95 5.14
C GLN A 186 18.99 -13.53 4.76
N LEU A 187 20.32 -13.30 4.71
CA LEU A 187 20.86 -12.07 4.11
C LEU A 187 20.26 -11.80 2.71
N ASP A 188 19.82 -12.86 2.04
CA ASP A 188 19.21 -12.86 0.71
C ASP A 188 17.66 -12.72 0.70
N TYR A 189 17.06 -12.11 1.73
CA TYR A 189 15.62 -11.81 1.69
C TYR A 189 15.31 -10.72 0.64
N PRO A 190 14.33 -10.91 -0.26
CA PRO A 190 14.00 -9.95 -1.33
C PRO A 190 13.85 -8.51 -0.85
N GLY A 191 13.18 -8.29 0.28
CA GLY A 191 12.98 -6.94 0.81
C GLY A 191 14.27 -6.23 1.21
N LYS A 192 15.32 -6.96 1.65
CA LYS A 192 16.63 -6.34 1.93
C LYS A 192 17.29 -5.85 0.64
N ARG A 193 17.22 -6.65 -0.43
CA ARG A 193 17.77 -6.27 -1.75
C ARG A 193 17.02 -5.08 -2.34
N VAL A 194 15.69 -5.06 -2.22
CA VAL A 194 14.85 -3.92 -2.61
C VAL A 194 15.23 -2.66 -1.84
N ILE A 195 15.37 -2.73 -0.52
CA ILE A 195 15.78 -1.57 0.30
C ILE A 195 17.18 -1.09 -0.08
N ALA A 196 18.14 -2.00 -0.28
CA ALA A 196 19.47 -1.63 -0.73
C ALA A 196 19.45 -0.91 -2.09
N CYS A 197 18.62 -1.39 -3.03
CA CYS A 197 18.40 -0.75 -4.32
C CYS A 197 17.80 0.66 -4.17
N LEU A 198 16.73 0.81 -3.38
CA LEU A 198 16.10 2.10 -3.09
C LEU A 198 17.08 3.10 -2.46
N ARG A 199 17.88 2.67 -1.47
CA ARG A 199 18.93 3.52 -0.87
C ARG A 199 20.00 3.92 -1.90
N ALA A 200 20.33 3.04 -2.85
CA ALA A 200 21.28 3.36 -3.91
C ALA A 200 20.73 4.39 -4.89
N LEU A 201 19.42 4.34 -5.20
CA LEU A 201 18.74 5.36 -6.01
C LEU A 201 18.85 6.74 -5.35
N GLY A 202 18.53 6.83 -4.06
CA GLY A 202 18.59 8.09 -3.30
C GLY A 202 19.98 8.73 -3.19
N ARG A 203 21.06 7.98 -3.45
CA ARG A 203 22.45 8.51 -3.45
C ARG A 203 22.94 8.99 -4.82
N LYS A 204 22.30 8.53 -5.91
CA LYS A 204 22.76 8.73 -7.29
C LYS A 204 22.12 9.94 -7.99
N ALA A 205 21.17 10.63 -7.34
CA ALA A 205 20.39 11.73 -7.88
C ALA A 205 20.78 13.07 -7.27
#